data_AF-A0A934CA71-F1
#
_entry.id   AF-A0A934CA71-F1
#
_cell.length_a   1.000
_cell.length_b   1.000
_cell.length_c   1.000
_cell.angle_alpha   90.00
_cell.angle_beta   90.00
_cell.angle_gamma   90.00
#
_symmetry.space_group_name_H-M   'P 1'
#
loop_
_entity.id
_entity.type
_entity.pdbx_description
1 polymer ?
#
loop_
_entity_poly.entity_id
_entity_poly.type
_entity_poly.pdbx_seq_one_letter_code
_entity_poly.pdbx_strand_id
1 'polypeptide(L)'
;MKRLAALVSAALFLLPPTAHADATAAPPIADDPVAMKAIAGRLRQEAADMRRIAADEHAKAQTGCWKKFLVSRCLDQAGQALRDEKLKAANLESRARAIERELKRREIAEKDAQRAEKDAAQADKQ
;
A
#
# COMPACT_ATOMS: atom_id res chain seq x y z
N MET A 1 -45.89 -3.61 50.80
CA MET A 1 -46.10 -5.00 50.30
C MET A 1 -46.54 -4.95 48.84
N LYS A 2 -46.07 -5.91 48.03
CA LYS A 2 -46.45 -6.28 46.63
C LYS A 2 -45.59 -5.73 45.46
N ARG A 3 -44.69 -6.64 45.02
CA ARG A 3 -44.41 -7.15 43.65
C ARG A 3 -43.72 -6.19 42.66
N LEU A 4 -42.43 -6.37 42.37
CA LEU A 4 -41.84 -7.32 41.39
C LEU A 4 -42.60 -7.38 40.05
N ALA A 5 -42.05 -6.74 39.02
CA ALA A 5 -42.03 -7.24 37.65
C ALA A 5 -41.06 -6.38 36.82
N ALA A 6 -39.83 -6.87 36.68
CA ALA A 6 -38.91 -6.43 35.65
C ALA A 6 -39.53 -6.75 34.29
N LEU A 7 -39.75 -5.73 33.45
CA LEU A 7 -39.98 -5.91 32.03
C LEU A 7 -38.81 -5.27 31.28
N VAL A 8 -37.79 -6.10 31.13
CA VAL A 8 -36.76 -6.02 30.11
C VAL A 8 -37.48 -6.17 28.76
N SER A 9 -37.85 -5.05 28.14
CA SER A 9 -38.18 -5.02 26.71
C SER A 9 -37.00 -4.41 25.99
N ALA A 10 -36.06 -5.29 25.65
CA ALA A 10 -34.99 -5.05 24.70
C ALA A 10 -35.62 -4.64 23.35
N ALA A 11 -35.71 -3.34 23.11
CA ALA A 11 -35.93 -2.81 21.78
C ALA A 11 -34.67 -3.12 20.97
N LEU A 12 -34.78 -4.18 20.15
CA LEU A 12 -33.84 -4.53 19.10
C LEU A 12 -33.43 -3.27 18.34
N PHE A 13 -32.18 -2.86 18.54
CA PHE A 13 -31.46 -2.00 17.61
C PHE A 13 -31.35 -2.75 16.27
N LEU A 14 -32.28 -2.51 15.35
CA LEU A 14 -32.04 -2.77 13.92
C LEU A 14 -31.08 -1.69 13.42
N LEU A 15 -29.78 -1.91 13.64
CA LEU A 15 -28.73 -1.18 12.95
C LEU A 15 -28.45 -1.92 11.63
N PRO A 16 -28.75 -1.35 10.45
CA PRO A 16 -28.34 -1.99 9.20
C PRO A 16 -26.82 -2.00 9.13
N PRO A 17 -26.18 -3.11 8.70
CA PRO A 17 -24.76 -3.12 8.43
C PRO A 17 -24.52 -2.27 7.19
N THR A 18 -23.98 -1.06 7.36
CA THR A 18 -23.38 -0.33 6.25
C THR A 18 -22.10 -1.05 5.87
N ALA A 19 -22.24 -2.01 4.94
CA ALA A 19 -21.14 -2.62 4.24
C ALA A 19 -20.40 -1.51 3.47
N HIS A 20 -19.42 -0.89 4.13
CA HIS A 20 -18.40 -0.10 3.49
C HIS A 20 -17.51 -1.08 2.74
N ALA A 21 -17.95 -1.46 1.54
CA ALA A 21 -17.06 -1.98 0.53
C ALA A 21 -16.24 -0.79 0.03
N ASP A 22 -15.21 -0.41 0.80
CA ASP A 22 -14.06 0.33 0.27
C ASP A 22 -13.33 -0.63 -0.67
N ALA A 23 -13.93 -0.88 -1.83
CA ALA A 23 -13.21 -1.32 -2.99
C ALA A 23 -12.34 -0.14 -3.40
N THR A 24 -11.18 0.00 -2.76
CA THR A 24 -10.02 0.59 -3.41
C THR A 24 -9.70 -0.30 -4.59
N ALA A 25 -10.44 -0.13 -5.68
CA ALA A 25 -10.19 -0.77 -6.94
C ALA A 25 -8.74 -0.40 -7.29
N ALA A 26 -7.84 -1.37 -7.18
CA ALA A 26 -6.51 -1.21 -7.72
C ALA A 26 -6.71 -0.78 -9.18
N PRO A 27 -6.04 0.31 -9.63
CA PRO A 27 -6.18 0.74 -11.01
C PRO A 27 -5.90 -0.46 -11.93
N PRO A 28 -6.67 -0.62 -13.02
CA PRO A 28 -6.51 -1.75 -13.92
C PRO A 28 -5.03 -1.84 -14.30
N ILE A 29 -4.44 -3.00 -14.00
CA ILE A 29 -3.06 -3.29 -14.35
C ILE A 29 -3.04 -3.26 -15.88
N ALA A 30 -2.29 -2.33 -16.48
CA ALA A 30 -2.14 -2.26 -17.92
C ALA A 30 -1.73 -3.64 -18.45
N ASP A 31 -2.37 -4.15 -19.50
CA ASP A 31 -2.01 -5.46 -20.07
C ASP A 31 -0.64 -5.47 -20.74
N ASP A 32 -0.12 -4.29 -21.07
CA ASP A 32 1.21 -4.09 -21.64
C ASP A 32 2.32 -4.16 -20.57
N PRO A 33 3.25 -5.14 -20.66
CA PRO A 33 4.39 -5.25 -19.76
C PRO A 33 5.29 -4.00 -19.71
N VAL A 34 5.41 -3.26 -20.82
CA VAL A 34 6.23 -2.04 -20.89
C VAL A 34 5.58 -0.93 -20.05
N ALA A 35 4.28 -0.69 -20.22
CA ALA A 35 3.51 0.24 -19.40
C ALA A 35 3.55 -0.14 -17.91
N MET A 36 3.39 -1.42 -17.57
CA MET A 36 3.50 -1.90 -16.19
C MET A 36 4.87 -1.57 -15.58
N LYS A 37 5.96 -1.80 -16.31
CA LYS A 37 7.32 -1.49 -15.85
C LYS A 37 7.50 0.00 -15.63
N ALA A 38 6.97 0.84 -16.52
CA ALA A 38 7.00 2.30 -16.36
C ALA A 38 6.23 2.77 -15.12
N ILE A 39 5.05 2.18 -14.85
CA ILE A 39 4.26 2.47 -13.64
C ILE A 39 5.05 2.10 -12.37
N ALA A 40 5.64 0.91 -12.32
CA ALA A 40 6.46 0.48 -11.18
C ALA A 40 7.68 1.41 -10.97
N GLY A 41 8.33 1.84 -12.06
CA GLY A 41 9.42 2.82 -12.04
C GLY A 41 9.00 4.15 -11.43
N ARG A 42 7.87 4.71 -11.89
CA ARG A 42 7.31 5.97 -11.36
C ARG A 42 6.99 5.88 -9.87
N LEU A 43 6.32 4.80 -9.44
CA LEU A 43 5.97 4.60 -8.03
C LEU A 43 7.21 4.53 -7.13
N ARG A 44 8.30 3.93 -7.61
CA ARG A 44 9.58 3.93 -6.88
C ARG A 44 10.21 5.31 -6.77
N GLN A 45 10.23 6.04 -7.88
CA GLN A 45 10.80 7.38 -7.90
C GLN A 45 10.03 8.29 -6.95
N GLU A 46 8.69 8.26 -7.01
CA GLU A 46 7.83 9.01 -6.11
C GLU A 46 8.06 8.64 -4.64
N ALA A 47 8.18 7.34 -4.31
CA ALA A 47 8.51 6.90 -2.96
C ALA A 47 9.88 7.39 -2.48
N ALA A 48 10.89 7.40 -3.36
CA ALA A 48 12.23 7.88 -3.04
C ALA A 48 12.24 9.40 -2.81
N ASP A 49 11.58 10.16 -3.68
CA ASP A 49 11.43 11.60 -3.54
C ASP A 49 10.69 11.97 -2.26
N MET A 50 9.60 11.28 -1.94
CA MET A 50 8.81 11.50 -0.73
C MET A 50 9.64 11.27 0.54
N ARG A 51 10.50 10.24 0.57
CA ARG A 51 11.42 10.01 1.70
C ARG A 51 12.46 11.09 1.83
N ARG A 52 13.05 11.55 0.72
CA ARG A 52 14.04 12.63 0.73
C ARG A 52 13.42 13.91 1.28
N ILE A 53 12.26 14.30 0.74
CA ILE A 53 11.54 15.50 1.16
C ILE A 53 11.18 15.42 2.64
N ALA A 54 10.59 14.30 3.09
CA ALA A 54 10.23 14.13 4.49
C ALA A 54 11.45 14.17 5.43
N ALA A 55 12.59 13.60 5.02
CA ALA A 55 13.82 13.68 5.79
C ALA A 55 14.35 15.13 5.90
N ASP A 56 14.33 15.88 4.80
CA ASP A 56 14.75 17.27 4.76
C ASP A 56 13.83 18.16 5.60
N GLU A 57 12.52 17.97 5.51
CA GLU A 57 11.52 18.67 6.31
C GLU A 57 11.69 18.35 7.80
N HIS A 58 11.92 17.09 8.15
CA HIS A 58 12.20 16.69 9.53
C HIS A 58 13.50 17.33 10.05
N ALA A 59 14.56 17.39 9.26
CA ALA A 59 15.81 18.05 9.65
C ALA A 59 15.62 19.56 9.89
N LYS A 60 14.86 20.24 9.01
CA LYS A 60 14.47 21.65 9.20
C LYS A 60 13.61 21.82 10.44
N ALA A 61 12.65 20.93 10.67
CA ALA A 61 11.78 20.97 11.84
C ALA A 61 12.58 20.78 13.14
N GLN A 62 13.53 19.85 13.19
CA GLN A 62 14.39 19.65 14.36
C GLN A 62 15.14 20.93 14.76
N THR A 63 15.77 21.62 13.80
CA THR A 63 16.47 22.88 14.09
C THR A 63 15.51 24.00 14.49
N GLY A 64 14.32 24.06 13.90
CA GLY A 64 13.28 25.02 14.24
C GLY A 64 12.65 24.78 15.63
N CYS A 65 12.53 23.52 16.06
CA CYS A 65 11.89 23.17 17.33
C CYS A 65 12.65 23.70 18.54
N TRP A 66 13.97 23.78 18.49
CA TRP A 66 14.80 24.33 19.57
C TRP A 66 14.58 25.82 19.84
N LYS A 67 13.93 26.54 18.92
CA LYS A 67 13.56 27.96 19.08
C LYS A 67 12.20 28.15 19.74
N LYS A 68 11.47 27.07 20.05
CA LYS A 68 10.11 27.12 20.61
C LYS A 68 10.14 26.84 22.11
N PHE A 69 9.11 27.32 22.83
CA PHE A 69 8.96 27.06 24.26
C PHE A 69 8.68 25.58 24.57
N LEU A 70 7.89 24.91 23.72
CA LEU A 70 7.54 23.49 23.88
C LEU A 70 8.33 22.61 22.90
N VAL A 71 9.65 22.53 23.11
CA VAL A 71 10.56 21.78 22.23
C VAL A 71 10.17 20.31 22.12
N SER A 72 9.85 19.65 23.24
CA SER A 72 9.49 18.23 23.28
C SER A 72 8.31 17.92 22.35
N ARG A 73 7.19 18.63 22.54
CA ARG A 73 5.99 18.46 21.70
C ARG A 73 6.28 18.75 20.23
N CYS A 74 7.10 19.75 19.94
CA CYS A 74 7.49 20.06 18.56
C CYS A 74 8.27 18.91 17.91
N LEU A 75 9.24 18.33 18.64
CA LEU A 75 10.03 17.19 18.15
C LEU A 75 9.16 15.95 17.96
N ASP A 76 8.20 15.70 18.87
CA ASP A 76 7.25 14.59 18.74
C ASP A 76 6.39 14.73 17.48
N GLN A 77 5.86 15.93 17.23
CA GLN A 77 5.06 16.22 16.03
C GLN A 77 5.89 16.09 14.75
N ALA A 78 7.13 16.59 14.75
CA ALA A 78 8.03 16.43 13.62
C ALA A 78 8.33 14.94 13.35
N GLY A 79 8.60 14.17 14.40
CA GLY A 79 8.84 12.75 14.31
C GLY A 79 7.60 11.97 13.84
N GLN A 80 6.40 12.36 14.26
CA GLN A 80 5.13 11.81 13.75
C GLN A 80 4.98 12.06 12.26
N ALA A 81 5.13 13.32 11.81
CA ALA A 81 5.03 13.68 10.39
C ALA A 81 6.02 12.86 9.53
N LEU A 82 7.26 12.69 9.98
CA LEU A 82 8.24 11.86 9.28
C LEU A 82 7.80 10.40 9.15
N ARG A 83 7.22 9.82 10.21
CA ARG A 83 6.74 8.43 10.19
C ARG A 83 5.57 8.27 9.23
N ASP A 84 4.64 9.22 9.22
CA ASP A 84 3.47 9.19 8.35
C ASP A 84 3.88 9.25 6.87
N GLU A 85 4.80 10.14 6.51
CA GLU A 85 5.33 10.22 5.14
C GLU A 85 6.13 8.97 4.74
N LYS A 86 6.93 8.41 5.67
CA LYS A 86 7.61 7.13 5.43
C LYS A 86 6.64 5.99 5.18
N LEU A 87 5.51 5.96 5.88
CA LEU A 87 4.47 4.95 5.68
C LEU A 87 3.80 5.11 4.31
N LYS A 88 3.51 6.34 3.88
CA LYS A 88 2.99 6.62 2.53
C LYS A 88 3.97 6.15 1.44
N ALA A 89 5.25 6.48 1.59
CA ALA A 89 6.31 6.01 0.67
C ALA A 89 6.42 4.47 0.65
N ALA A 90 6.32 3.81 1.81
CA ALA A 90 6.33 2.35 1.89
C ALA A 90 5.14 1.70 1.15
N ASN A 91 3.96 2.32 1.20
CA ASN A 91 2.79 1.87 0.44
C ASN A 91 3.04 1.95 -1.08
N LEU A 92 3.63 3.04 -1.57
CA LEU A 92 4.00 3.18 -2.99
C LEU A 92 5.00 2.11 -3.41
N GLU A 93 6.00 1.81 -2.59
CA GLU A 93 6.94 0.72 -2.88
C GLU A 93 6.29 -0.65 -2.88
N SER A 94 5.38 -0.92 -1.93
CA SER A 94 4.65 -2.18 -1.89
C SER A 94 3.87 -2.41 -3.18
N ARG A 95 3.21 -1.36 -3.69
CA ARG A 95 2.52 -1.36 -4.98
C ARG A 95 3.49 -1.59 -6.15
N ALA A 96 4.62 -0.90 -6.18
CA ALA A 96 5.64 -1.10 -7.21
C ALA A 96 6.13 -2.57 -7.23
N ARG A 97 6.45 -3.13 -6.06
CA ARG A 97 6.88 -4.54 -5.93
C ARG A 97 5.79 -5.52 -6.37
N ALA A 98 4.52 -5.21 -6.12
CA ALA A 98 3.42 -6.06 -6.58
C ALA A 98 3.36 -6.15 -8.12
N ILE A 99 3.52 -5.01 -8.80
CA ILE A 99 3.57 -4.94 -10.27
C ILE A 99 4.75 -5.74 -10.81
N GLU A 100 5.92 -5.62 -10.21
CA GLU A 100 7.11 -6.36 -10.66
C GLU A 100 7.00 -7.85 -10.45
N ARG A 101 6.42 -8.29 -9.33
CA ARG A 101 6.15 -9.71 -9.10
C ARG A 101 5.23 -10.25 -10.18
N GLU A 102 4.22 -9.49 -10.58
CA GLU A 102 3.33 -9.87 -11.68
C GLU A 102 4.07 -9.92 -13.03
N LEU A 103 4.86 -8.90 -13.36
CA LEU A 103 5.72 -8.93 -14.55
C LEU A 103 6.62 -10.17 -14.58
N LYS A 104 7.22 -10.50 -13.43
CA LYS A 104 8.12 -11.66 -13.33
C LYS A 104 7.38 -12.98 -13.51
N ARG A 105 6.17 -13.10 -12.96
CA ARG A 105 5.32 -14.28 -13.18
C ARG A 105 5.00 -14.47 -14.66
N ARG A 106 4.64 -13.40 -15.36
CA ARG A 106 4.35 -13.42 -16.80
C ARG A 106 5.58 -13.85 -17.61
N GLU A 107 6.74 -13.27 -17.33
CA GLU A 107 8.01 -13.62 -17.98
C GLU A 107 8.36 -15.12 -17.80
N ILE A 108 8.15 -15.66 -16.59
CA ILE A 108 8.40 -17.08 -16.31
C ILE A 108 7.42 -17.96 -17.09
N ALA A 109 6.13 -17.65 -17.06
CA ALA A 109 5.11 -18.42 -17.77
C ALA A 109 5.37 -18.46 -19.29
N GLU A 110 5.77 -17.33 -19.88
CA GLU A 110 6.13 -17.26 -21.30
C GLU A 110 7.36 -18.14 -21.62
N LYS A 111 8.40 -18.08 -20.78
CA LYS A 111 9.59 -18.92 -20.93
C LYS A 111 9.30 -20.40 -20.81
N ASP A 112 8.40 -20.78 -19.92
CA ASP A 112 8.04 -22.19 -19.72
C ASP A 112 7.18 -22.70 -20.87
N ALA A 113 6.27 -21.88 -21.41
CA ALA A 113 5.55 -22.19 -22.66
C ALA A 113 6.51 -22.38 -23.84
N GLN A 114 7.46 -21.46 -24.03
CA GLN A 114 8.48 -21.58 -25.09
C GLN A 114 9.35 -22.84 -24.93
N ARG A 115 9.62 -23.27 -23.70
CA ARG A 115 10.35 -24.52 -23.44
C ARG A 115 9.52 -25.74 -23.80
N ALA A 116 8.26 -25.80 -23.35
CA ALA A 116 7.35 -26.89 -23.68
C ALA A 116 7.14 -27.04 -25.20
N GLU A 117 7.01 -25.94 -25.94
CA GLU A 117 6.92 -25.95 -27.41
C GLU A 117 8.18 -26.50 -28.08
N LYS A 118 9.36 -26.12 -27.59
CA LYS A 118 10.64 -26.63 -28.10
C LYS A 118 10.80 -28.12 -27.82
N ASP A 119 10.45 -28.56 -26.62
CA ASP A 119 10.55 -29.97 -26.22
C ASP A 119 9.56 -30.82 -27.05
N ALA A 120 8.34 -30.35 -27.27
CA ALA A 120 7.35 -31.01 -28.14
C ALA A 120 7.83 -31.09 -29.59
N ALA A 121 8.40 -30.01 -30.13
CA ALA A 121 8.93 -29.97 -31.49
C ALA A 121 10.19 -30.84 -31.68
N GLN A 122 10.91 -31.15 -30.61
CA GLN A 122 12.03 -32.09 -30.63
C GLN A 122 11.56 -33.55 -30.55
N ALA A 123 10.51 -33.83 -29.77
CA ALA A 123 9.91 -35.15 -29.67
C ALA A 123 9.26 -35.61 -30.98
N ASP A 124 8.65 -34.70 -31.75
CA ASP A 124 8.05 -35.00 -33.07
C ASP A 124 9.09 -35.31 -34.18
N LYS A 125 10.37 -35.01 -33.93
CA LYS A 125 11.47 -35.26 -34.88
C LYS A 125 12.24 -36.55 -34.63
N GLN A 126 11.90 -37.29 -33.57
CA GLN A 126 12.51 -38.59 -33.21
C GLN A 126 11.60 -39.74 -33.60
#